data_AF-A0A7Y5UH02-F1
#
_entry.id   AF-A0A7Y5UH02-F1
#
_cell.length_a   1.000
_cell.length_b   1.000
_cell.length_c   1.000
_cell.angle_alpha   90.00
_cell.angle_beta   90.00
_cell.angle_gamma   90.00
#
_symmetry.space_group_name_H-M   'P 1'
#
loop_
_entity.id
_entity.type
_entity.pdbx_description
1 polymer ?
#
loop_
_entity_poly.entity_id
_entity_poly.type
_entity_poly.pdbx_seq_one_letter_code
_entity_poly.pdbx_strand_id
1 'polypeptide(L)'
;MIALRSIARIVLAAALAVGGAAPLLAQSGNNPIIFLPENGVGTIQFPGAAALPLPGVLAPDPGPGGRTSALTYNLLGPPSLVPGDLLLFDGDLLSDVIRFNPAGTAPGYPASVVFYSALETVGGELADVGFPSAFYQNIVRMAEGMLGVVYTPTANQPGYVAGFAVTYRIESLTAAPEPGSVVLLATGLLGLVAVAGIRRHRGAA
;
A
#
# COMPACT_ATOMS: atom_id res chain seq x y z
N MET A 1 -29.54 76.34 2.54
CA MET A 1 -30.19 75.31 3.40
C MET A 1 -30.32 74.04 2.58
N ILE A 2 -29.81 72.91 3.11
CA ILE A 2 -30.24 71.51 2.81
C ILE A 2 -29.84 70.99 1.41
N ALA A 3 -29.27 69.82 1.14
CA ALA A 3 -28.58 68.74 1.86
C ALA A 3 -27.96 67.83 0.75
N LEU A 4 -26.68 67.46 0.83
CA LEU A 4 -26.19 66.10 1.09
C LEU A 4 -26.92 64.93 0.37
N ARG A 5 -26.20 64.21 -0.51
CA ARG A 5 -26.12 62.73 -0.69
C ARG A 5 -25.57 62.40 -2.10
N SER A 6 -24.30 61.95 -2.23
CA SER A 6 -23.87 60.54 -2.31
C SER A 6 -23.85 60.00 -3.75
N ILE A 7 -22.73 59.41 -4.19
CA ILE A 7 -22.63 58.05 -4.79
C ILE A 7 -21.33 57.88 -5.62
N ALA A 8 -20.57 56.85 -5.24
CA ALA A 8 -19.63 56.03 -6.00
C ALA A 8 -18.34 56.65 -6.56
N ARG A 9 -17.25 56.55 -5.76
CA ARG A 9 -15.90 56.34 -6.28
C ARG A 9 -15.71 54.84 -6.51
N ILE A 10 -15.65 54.40 -7.76
CA ILE A 10 -15.23 53.03 -8.12
C ILE A 10 -13.72 53.09 -8.38
N VAL A 11 -12.93 52.60 -7.43
CA VAL A 11 -11.51 52.32 -7.64
C VAL A 11 -11.42 50.84 -7.99
N LEU A 12 -11.23 50.54 -9.28
CA LEU A 12 -10.99 49.19 -9.77
C LEU A 12 -9.50 48.88 -9.65
N ALA A 13 -9.10 48.21 -8.56
CA ALA A 13 -7.79 47.61 -8.42
C ALA A 13 -7.80 46.23 -9.09
N ALA A 14 -7.25 46.13 -10.30
CA ALA A 14 -6.98 44.85 -10.95
C ALA A 14 -5.69 44.27 -10.33
N ALA A 15 -5.85 43.41 -9.32
CA ALA A 15 -4.75 42.59 -8.81
C ALA A 15 -4.50 41.44 -9.80
N LEU A 16 -3.43 41.55 -10.59
CA LEU A 16 -2.94 40.48 -11.44
C LEU A 16 -2.35 39.39 -10.54
N ALA A 17 -3.15 38.37 -10.23
CA ALA A 17 -2.68 37.18 -9.55
C ALA A 17 -1.77 36.38 -10.49
N VAL A 18 -0.45 36.61 -10.39
CA VAL A 18 0.56 35.71 -10.94
C VAL A 18 0.51 34.44 -10.07
N GLY A 19 -0.37 33.51 -10.43
CA GLY A 19 -0.35 32.16 -9.90
C GLY A 19 0.96 31.52 -10.32
N GLY A 20 1.87 31.33 -9.36
CA GLY A 20 3.10 30.59 -9.58
C GLY A 20 2.76 29.15 -9.98
N ALA A 21 2.93 28.81 -11.25
CA ALA A 21 3.03 27.42 -11.65
C ALA A 21 4.30 26.87 -10.99
N ALA A 22 4.14 26.02 -9.97
CA ALA A 22 5.25 25.25 -9.47
C ALA A 22 5.84 24.45 -10.65
N PRO A 23 7.17 24.43 -10.84
CA PRO A 23 7.76 23.62 -11.89
C PRO A 23 7.41 22.16 -11.61
N LEU A 24 6.64 21.55 -12.52
CA LEU A 24 6.55 20.10 -12.64
C LEU A 24 7.97 19.60 -12.92
N LEU A 25 8.66 19.14 -11.87
CA LEU A 25 9.89 18.38 -12.06
C LEU A 25 9.53 17.20 -12.97
N ALA A 26 10.29 17.03 -14.06
CA ALA A 26 10.14 15.89 -14.94
C ALA A 26 10.29 14.60 -14.11
N GLN A 27 9.20 13.85 -13.95
CA GLN A 27 9.25 12.51 -13.39
C GLN A 27 10.10 11.64 -14.30
N SER A 28 11.03 10.87 -13.72
CA SER A 28 11.79 9.92 -14.52
C SER A 28 10.84 8.94 -15.22
N GLY A 29 11.12 8.55 -16.47
CA GLY A 29 10.32 7.55 -17.19
C GLY A 29 10.37 6.14 -16.57
N ASN A 30 11.14 5.95 -15.50
CA ASN A 30 11.38 4.69 -14.82
C ASN A 30 10.68 4.64 -13.45
N ASN A 31 9.38 4.91 -13.44
CA ASN A 31 8.58 4.92 -12.21
C ASN A 31 8.36 3.50 -11.68
N PRO A 32 8.77 3.18 -10.44
CA PRO A 32 8.64 1.84 -9.90
C PRO A 32 7.19 1.51 -9.51
N ILE A 33 6.85 0.24 -9.67
CA ILE A 33 5.67 -0.37 -9.05
C ILE A 33 6.15 -1.18 -7.85
N ILE A 34 5.60 -0.89 -6.67
CA ILE A 34 5.87 -1.59 -5.42
C ILE A 34 4.63 -2.40 -5.07
N PHE A 35 4.79 -3.71 -4.98
CA PHE A 35 3.73 -4.63 -4.60
C PHE A 35 3.90 -5.05 -3.14
N LEU A 36 2.86 -4.83 -2.34
CA LEU A 36 2.84 -4.99 -0.89
C LEU A 36 1.64 -5.87 -0.49
N PRO A 37 1.79 -7.21 -0.52
CA PRO A 37 0.77 -8.10 0.02
C PRO A 37 0.82 -8.12 1.55
N GLU A 38 -0.27 -8.47 2.20
CA GLU A 38 -0.35 -8.69 3.65
C GLU A 38 0.47 -9.90 4.15
N ASN A 39 0.86 -10.81 3.26
CA ASN A 39 1.58 -12.04 3.60
C ASN A 39 3.11 -11.91 3.67
N GLY A 40 3.66 -10.73 3.37
CA GLY A 40 5.11 -10.48 3.43
C GLY A 40 5.90 -10.76 2.14
N VAL A 41 5.29 -11.24 1.06
CA VAL A 41 6.01 -11.58 -0.18
C VAL A 41 5.97 -10.44 -1.20
N GLY A 42 6.50 -9.28 -0.81
CA GLY A 42 6.49 -8.07 -1.61
C GLY A 42 7.53 -8.03 -2.73
N THR A 43 7.35 -7.10 -3.68
CA THR A 43 8.31 -6.84 -4.76
C THR A 43 8.40 -5.36 -5.14
N ILE A 44 9.50 -4.95 -5.75
CA ILE A 44 9.65 -3.66 -6.45
C ILE A 44 10.10 -3.92 -7.87
N GLN A 45 9.42 -3.29 -8.83
CA GLN A 45 9.72 -3.43 -10.24
C GLN A 45 9.89 -2.06 -10.90
N PHE A 46 11.05 -1.84 -11.50
CA PHE A 46 11.29 -0.69 -12.38
C PHE A 46 10.92 -1.06 -13.83
N PRO A 47 10.45 -0.09 -14.64
CA PRO A 47 10.17 -0.33 -16.05
C PRO A 47 11.37 -0.92 -16.78
N GLY A 48 11.17 -2.04 -17.48
CA GLY A 48 12.23 -2.73 -18.23
C GLY A 48 13.20 -3.56 -17.37
N ALA A 49 13.01 -3.65 -16.06
CA ALA A 49 13.81 -4.49 -15.17
C ALA A 49 13.00 -5.69 -14.62
N ALA A 50 13.72 -6.72 -14.18
CA ALA A 50 13.13 -7.80 -13.41
C ALA A 50 12.64 -7.28 -12.04
N ALA A 51 11.57 -7.88 -11.51
CA ALA A 51 11.09 -7.57 -10.17
C ALA A 51 12.14 -8.00 -9.13
N LEU A 52 12.46 -7.09 -8.21
CA LEU A 52 13.32 -7.36 -7.07
C LEU A 52 12.46 -7.73 -5.86
N PRO A 53 12.83 -8.75 -5.08
CA PRO A 53 12.08 -9.12 -3.89
C PRO A 53 12.19 -8.03 -2.82
N LEU A 54 11.06 -7.72 -2.21
CA LEU A 54 10.95 -6.91 -0.99
C LEU A 54 10.34 -7.80 0.10
N PRO A 55 11.14 -8.67 0.76
CA PRO A 55 10.61 -9.52 1.81
C PRO A 55 10.14 -8.67 3.00
N GLY A 56 8.91 -8.89 3.41
CA GLY A 56 8.33 -8.34 4.62
C GLY A 56 8.81 -9.12 5.84
N VAL A 57 9.10 -8.40 6.92
CA VAL A 57 9.51 -8.98 8.20
C VAL A 57 8.70 -8.34 9.33
N LEU A 58 8.43 -9.10 10.38
CA LEU A 58 7.87 -8.54 11.60
C LEU A 58 8.96 -7.78 12.34
N ALA A 59 8.79 -6.45 12.45
CA ALA A 59 9.74 -5.56 13.11
C ALA A 59 9.02 -4.50 13.94
N PRO A 60 9.70 -3.85 14.90
CA PRO A 60 9.17 -2.68 15.58
C PRO A 60 8.95 -1.52 14.61
N ASP A 61 7.79 -0.89 14.69
CA ASP A 61 7.50 0.37 14.02
C ASP A 61 7.91 1.55 14.90
N PRO A 62 8.89 2.37 14.49
CA PRO A 62 9.27 3.58 15.23
C PRO A 62 8.32 4.77 15.02
N GLY A 63 7.34 4.64 14.12
CA GLY A 63 6.34 5.67 13.86
C GLY A 63 5.42 5.94 15.06
N PRO A 64 4.61 7.01 15.01
CA PRO A 64 3.71 7.38 16.09
C PRO A 64 2.77 6.23 16.49
N GLY A 65 2.79 5.83 17.77
CA GLY A 65 1.96 4.73 18.26
C GLY A 65 2.23 3.37 17.60
N GLY A 66 3.39 3.22 16.96
CA GLY A 66 3.80 2.00 16.28
C GLY A 66 3.85 0.79 17.21
N ARG A 67 3.61 -0.39 16.64
CA ARG A 67 3.66 -1.66 17.38
C ARG A 67 5.08 -2.20 17.46
N THR A 68 5.35 -3.00 18.48
CA THR A 68 6.65 -3.68 18.67
C THR A 68 6.90 -4.78 17.63
N SER A 69 5.87 -5.24 16.94
CA SER A 69 5.92 -6.25 15.89
C SER A 69 4.84 -5.96 14.86
N ALA A 70 5.24 -5.51 13.68
CA ALA A 70 4.37 -5.20 12.55
C ALA A 70 5.04 -5.55 11.23
N LEU A 71 4.26 -5.94 10.22
CA LEU A 71 4.78 -6.30 8.91
C LEU A 71 5.46 -5.09 8.27
N THR A 72 6.77 -5.18 8.06
CA THR A 72 7.61 -4.08 7.61
C THR A 72 8.36 -4.47 6.34
N TYR A 73 8.27 -3.61 5.34
CA TYR A 73 8.98 -3.70 4.07
C TYR A 73 10.06 -2.61 3.98
N ASN A 74 11.33 -3.01 3.83
CA ASN A 74 12.40 -2.06 3.55
C ASN A 74 12.32 -1.59 2.09
N LEU A 75 12.18 -0.29 1.84
CA LEU A 75 12.03 0.27 0.49
C LEU A 75 13.36 0.41 -0.28
N LEU A 76 14.46 -0.14 0.24
CA LEU A 76 15.80 -0.06 -0.34
C LEU A 76 16.36 1.38 -0.40
N GLY A 77 15.93 2.22 0.53
CA GLY A 77 16.48 3.57 0.74
C GLY A 77 16.11 4.62 -0.32
N PRO A 78 14.81 4.81 -0.67
CA PRO A 78 14.41 5.92 -1.54
C PRO A 78 14.84 7.26 -0.95
N PRO A 79 15.28 8.22 -1.79
CA PRO A 79 15.61 9.55 -1.32
C PRO A 79 14.35 10.32 -0.91
N SER A 80 14.35 10.90 0.29
CA SER A 80 13.30 11.85 0.72
C SER A 80 11.87 11.30 0.69
N LEU A 81 11.66 10.06 1.15
CA LEU A 81 10.32 9.50 1.36
C LEU A 81 9.50 10.42 2.27
N VAL A 82 8.29 10.80 1.84
CA VAL A 82 7.38 11.61 2.65
C VAL A 82 6.70 10.74 3.71
N PRO A 83 6.84 11.07 5.01
CA PRO A 83 6.18 10.33 6.08
C PRO A 83 4.67 10.52 6.04
N GLY A 84 3.93 9.52 6.49
CA GLY A 84 2.49 9.61 6.68
C GLY A 84 1.80 8.26 6.71
N ASP A 85 0.49 8.30 6.90
CA ASP A 85 -0.37 7.11 6.93
C ASP A 85 -1.39 7.16 5.79
N LEU A 86 -1.51 6.06 5.06
CA LEU A 86 -2.62 5.78 4.17
C LEU A 86 -3.59 4.84 4.91
N LEU A 87 -4.80 5.33 5.15
CA LEU A 87 -5.86 4.61 5.85
C LEU A 87 -6.83 4.03 4.81
N LEU A 88 -7.00 2.72 4.81
CA LEU A 88 -7.89 1.99 3.91
C LEU A 88 -9.16 1.59 4.64
N PHE A 89 -10.30 1.84 4.01
CA PHE A 89 -11.62 1.61 4.61
C PHE A 89 -12.45 0.64 3.78
N ASP A 90 -12.98 -0.39 4.43
CA ASP A 90 -14.09 -1.20 3.92
C ASP A 90 -15.41 -0.59 4.42
N GLY A 91 -16.06 0.18 3.54
CA GLY A 91 -17.16 1.06 3.94
C GLY A 91 -16.70 2.13 4.93
N ASP A 92 -17.24 2.08 6.16
CA ASP A 92 -16.91 3.02 7.24
C ASP A 92 -15.89 2.44 8.25
N LEU A 93 -15.50 1.18 8.09
CA LEU A 93 -14.58 0.50 8.98
C LEU A 93 -13.15 0.65 8.48
N LEU A 94 -12.25 1.07 9.36
CA LEU A 94 -10.82 1.02 9.08
C LEU A 94 -10.41 -0.45 8.96
N SER A 95 -9.92 -0.82 7.80
CA SER A 95 -9.50 -2.18 7.46
C SER A 95 -7.99 -2.30 7.54
N ASP A 96 -7.27 -1.40 6.86
CA ASP A 96 -5.81 -1.39 6.82
C ASP A 96 -5.20 -0.01 7.07
N VAL A 97 -3.95 -0.02 7.53
CA VAL A 97 -3.09 1.16 7.65
C VAL A 97 -1.74 0.87 6.99
N ILE A 98 -1.43 1.63 5.96
CA ILE A 98 -0.14 1.60 5.27
C ILE A 98 0.66 2.82 5.71
N ARG A 99 1.66 2.60 6.55
CA ARG A 99 2.50 3.64 7.15
C ARG A 99 3.81 3.78 6.41
N PHE A 100 4.18 5.01 6.06
CA PHE A 100 5.43 5.34 5.41
C PHE A 100 6.38 6.01 6.41
N ASN A 101 7.48 5.32 6.70
CA ASN A 101 8.53 5.80 7.61
C ASN A 101 9.78 6.15 6.80
N PRO A 102 10.24 7.42 6.77
CA PRO A 102 11.51 7.77 6.13
C PRO A 102 12.70 7.15 6.84
N ALA A 103 13.83 7.10 6.13
CA ALA A 103 15.10 6.72 6.74
C ALA A 103 15.43 7.67 7.91
N GLY A 104 15.89 7.10 9.03
CA GLY A 104 16.19 7.88 10.23
C GLY A 104 14.98 8.24 11.09
N THR A 105 13.79 7.66 10.84
CA THR A 105 12.63 7.78 11.77
C THR A 105 13.02 7.35 13.20
N ALA A 106 13.88 6.34 13.32
CA ALA A 106 14.67 6.04 14.51
C ALA A 106 16.15 5.83 14.11
N PRO A 107 17.10 5.90 15.07
CA PRO A 107 18.51 5.67 14.78
C PRO A 107 18.75 4.32 14.05
N GLY A 108 19.31 4.40 12.84
CA GLY A 108 19.59 3.22 12.01
C GLY A 108 18.39 2.61 11.28
N TYR A 109 17.19 3.19 11.40
CA TYR A 109 15.99 2.65 10.75
C TYR A 109 15.95 3.02 9.26
N PRO A 110 15.82 2.05 8.33
CA PRO A 110 15.75 2.32 6.90
C PRO A 110 14.39 2.90 6.52
N ALA A 111 14.33 3.57 5.36
CA ALA A 111 13.06 3.98 4.79
C ALA A 111 12.20 2.73 4.51
N SER A 112 11.00 2.67 5.10
CA SER A 112 10.18 1.47 5.14
C SER A 112 8.70 1.77 4.99
N VAL A 113 7.94 0.76 4.56
CA VAL A 113 6.48 0.71 4.69
C VAL A 113 6.13 -0.28 5.79
N VAL A 114 5.21 0.10 6.68
CA VAL A 114 4.62 -0.80 7.68
C VAL A 114 3.16 -1.03 7.33
N PHE A 115 2.77 -2.30 7.26
CA PHE A 115 1.41 -2.74 6.95
C PHE A 115 0.76 -3.26 8.23
N TYR A 116 -0.33 -2.61 8.62
CA TYR A 116 -1.26 -3.08 9.64
C TYR A 116 -2.60 -3.42 9.00
N SER A 117 -3.19 -4.54 9.36
CA SER A 117 -4.60 -4.84 9.11
C SER A 117 -5.33 -5.02 10.45
N ALA A 118 -6.66 -5.07 10.38
CA ALA A 118 -7.49 -5.48 11.50
C ALA A 118 -7.11 -6.90 11.98
N LEU A 119 -7.28 -7.17 13.28
CA LEU A 119 -7.03 -8.51 13.80
C LEU A 119 -8.10 -9.49 13.28
N GLU A 120 -7.69 -10.51 12.54
CA GLU A 120 -8.56 -11.62 12.20
C GLU A 120 -8.58 -12.69 13.30
N THR A 121 -9.72 -13.38 13.42
CA THR A 121 -9.91 -14.40 14.46
C THR A 121 -9.47 -15.80 14.04
N VAL A 122 -9.30 -16.05 12.72
CA VAL A 122 -8.89 -17.35 12.17
C VAL A 122 -8.10 -17.13 10.88
N GLY A 123 -6.95 -17.79 10.73
CA GLY A 123 -6.23 -17.84 9.46
C GLY A 123 -5.38 -16.62 9.13
N GLY A 124 -5.11 -15.76 10.11
CA GLY A 124 -4.58 -14.43 9.86
C GLY A 124 -3.21 -14.36 9.18
N GLU A 125 -3.02 -13.28 8.43
CA GLU A 125 -1.84 -12.94 7.66
C GLU A 125 -0.79 -12.19 8.52
N LEU A 126 0.40 -11.93 7.96
CA LEU A 126 1.46 -11.25 8.73
C LEU A 126 1.09 -9.81 9.13
N ALA A 127 0.20 -9.17 8.38
CA ALA A 127 -0.29 -7.82 8.67
C ALA A 127 -1.33 -7.78 9.81
N ASP A 128 -1.90 -8.92 10.21
CA ASP A 128 -2.97 -9.06 11.22
C ASP A 128 -2.44 -8.90 12.63
N VAL A 129 -1.87 -7.72 12.86
CA VAL A 129 -1.30 -7.31 14.14
C VAL A 129 -2.19 -6.29 14.83
N GLY A 130 -3.23 -5.77 14.16
CA GLY A 130 -4.07 -4.67 14.63
C GLY A 130 -3.39 -3.31 14.47
N PHE A 131 -4.16 -2.23 14.64
CA PHE A 131 -3.71 -0.88 14.29
C PHE A 131 -2.70 -0.25 15.28
N PRO A 132 -1.92 0.75 14.82
CA PRO A 132 -1.12 1.60 15.70
C PRO A 132 -2.02 2.46 16.60
N SER A 133 -1.50 2.86 17.77
CA SER A 133 -2.26 3.66 18.75
C SER A 133 -2.33 5.16 18.43
N ALA A 134 -1.56 5.61 17.45
CA ALA A 134 -1.56 6.97 16.93
C ALA A 134 -1.21 6.95 15.43
N PHE A 135 -1.53 8.05 14.75
CA PHE A 135 -1.22 8.25 13.34
C PHE A 135 -0.27 9.42 13.15
N TYR A 136 0.44 9.44 12.03
CA TYR A 136 1.07 10.66 11.51
C TYR A 136 0.00 11.73 11.26
N GLN A 137 0.40 13.01 11.25
CA GLN A 137 -0.51 14.09 10.87
C GLN A 137 -0.83 14.10 9.37
N ASN A 138 0.11 13.63 8.54
CA ASN A 138 -0.09 13.50 7.10
C ASN A 138 -0.86 12.21 6.80
N ILE A 139 -2.17 12.36 6.57
CA ILE A 139 -3.09 11.25 6.39
C ILE A 139 -3.77 11.35 5.03
N VAL A 140 -3.79 10.24 4.31
CA VAL A 140 -4.68 10.02 3.16
C VAL A 140 -5.66 8.91 3.51
N ARG A 141 -6.92 9.05 3.09
CA ARG A 141 -7.97 8.04 3.29
C ARG A 141 -8.45 7.54 1.94
N MET A 142 -8.61 6.23 1.79
CA MET A 142 -9.09 5.61 0.57
C MET A 142 -10.07 4.48 0.89
N ALA A 143 -11.01 4.24 -0.02
CA ALA A 143 -11.81 3.03 0.02
C ALA A 143 -10.94 1.84 -0.41
N GLU A 144 -11.03 0.76 0.33
CA GLU A 144 -10.40 -0.51 -0.02
C GLU A 144 -11.29 -1.26 -1.03
N GLY A 145 -10.67 -1.84 -2.05
CA GLY A 145 -11.35 -2.77 -2.94
C GLY A 145 -11.24 -4.19 -2.42
N MET A 146 -12.08 -5.09 -2.94
CA MET A 146 -12.06 -6.52 -2.59
C MET A 146 -10.70 -7.21 -2.76
N LEU A 147 -9.79 -6.68 -3.59
CA LEU A 147 -8.45 -7.23 -3.85
C LEU A 147 -7.34 -6.28 -3.39
N GLY A 148 -7.66 -5.33 -2.51
CA GLY A 148 -6.78 -4.25 -2.09
C GLY A 148 -6.91 -2.99 -2.96
N VAL A 149 -5.83 -2.22 -3.07
CA VAL A 149 -5.84 -0.86 -3.65
C VAL A 149 -4.56 -0.55 -4.43
N VAL A 150 -4.70 0.34 -5.43
CA VAL A 150 -3.57 0.96 -6.12
C VAL A 150 -3.47 2.42 -5.71
N TYR A 151 -2.31 2.84 -5.23
CA TYR A 151 -2.05 4.16 -4.71
C TYR A 151 -0.80 4.78 -5.33
N THR A 152 -0.95 5.95 -5.94
CA THR A 152 0.15 6.73 -6.53
C THR A 152 0.19 8.09 -5.84
N PRO A 153 1.06 8.30 -4.83
CA PRO A 153 1.11 9.54 -4.09
C PRO A 153 1.56 10.72 -4.95
N THR A 154 0.92 11.87 -4.75
CA THR A 154 1.39 13.16 -5.24
C THR A 154 2.27 13.87 -4.20
N ALA A 155 2.87 15.00 -4.57
CA ALA A 155 3.73 15.76 -3.68
C ALA A 155 3.07 16.01 -2.30
N ASN A 156 3.85 15.83 -1.25
CA ASN A 156 3.45 15.92 0.17
C ASN A 156 2.48 14.85 0.68
N GLN A 157 2.04 13.90 -0.16
CA GLN A 157 1.25 12.76 0.32
C GLN A 157 2.15 11.65 0.91
N PRO A 158 1.62 10.82 1.83
CA PRO A 158 2.35 9.68 2.38
C PRO A 158 2.94 8.81 1.28
N GLY A 159 4.22 8.44 1.39
CA GLY A 159 4.90 7.59 0.41
C GLY A 159 5.38 8.31 -0.85
N TYR A 160 5.17 9.62 -0.98
CA TYR A 160 5.74 10.38 -2.09
C TYR A 160 7.28 10.36 -2.04
N VAL A 161 7.91 10.24 -3.20
CA VAL A 161 9.37 10.28 -3.38
C VAL A 161 9.68 11.28 -4.51
N ALA A 162 10.45 12.33 -4.20
CA ALA A 162 10.76 13.33 -5.20
C ALA A 162 11.53 12.73 -6.40
N GLY A 163 11.09 13.04 -7.62
CA GLY A 163 11.70 12.55 -8.87
C GLY A 163 11.13 11.22 -9.40
N PHE A 164 10.27 10.55 -8.63
CA PHE A 164 9.61 9.30 -9.00
C PHE A 164 8.09 9.39 -8.82
N ALA A 165 7.33 8.83 -9.77
CA ALA A 165 5.90 8.59 -9.64
C ALA A 165 5.66 7.15 -9.15
N VAL A 166 6.08 6.87 -7.92
CA VAL A 166 5.97 5.53 -7.34
C VAL A 166 4.51 5.11 -7.29
N THR A 167 4.22 3.86 -7.68
CA THR A 167 2.89 3.27 -7.54
C THR A 167 2.95 2.10 -6.56
N TYR A 168 2.15 2.17 -5.50
CA TYR A 168 1.98 1.11 -4.52
C TYR A 168 0.74 0.30 -4.88
N ARG A 169 0.91 -1.00 -5.12
CA ARG A 169 -0.18 -1.97 -5.20
C ARG A 169 -0.21 -2.73 -3.88
N ILE A 170 -1.22 -2.44 -3.08
CA ILE A 170 -1.46 -3.05 -1.76
C ILE A 170 -2.50 -4.15 -1.96
N GLU A 171 -2.23 -5.34 -1.45
CA GLU A 171 -3.10 -6.51 -1.60
C GLU A 171 -3.43 -7.10 -0.22
N SER A 172 -4.72 -7.10 0.09
CA SER A 172 -5.29 -7.51 1.38
C SER A 172 -6.07 -8.83 1.29
N LEU A 173 -5.89 -9.56 0.18
CA LEU A 173 -6.31 -10.95 0.04
C LEU A 173 -5.30 -11.66 -0.83
N THR A 174 -4.57 -12.61 -0.25
CA THR A 174 -3.71 -13.48 -1.05
C THR A 174 -4.51 -14.68 -1.55
N ALA A 175 -4.82 -14.69 -2.85
CA ALA A 175 -5.36 -15.89 -3.51
C ALA A 175 -4.24 -16.92 -3.71
N ALA A 176 -3.62 -17.40 -2.62
CA ALA A 176 -2.69 -18.50 -2.68
C ALA A 176 -3.47 -19.83 -2.71
N PRO A 177 -3.23 -20.73 -3.69
CA PRO A 177 -3.69 -22.10 -3.55
C PRO A 177 -3.03 -22.69 -2.30
N GLU A 178 -3.82 -22.97 -1.27
CA GLU A 178 -3.30 -23.60 -0.06
C GLU A 178 -2.52 -24.87 -0.47
N PRO A 179 -1.30 -25.11 0.06
CA PRO A 179 -0.52 -26.30 -0.28
C PRO A 179 -1.32 -27.61 -0.15
N GLY A 180 -2.29 -27.64 0.77
CA GLY A 180 -3.24 -28.74 0.94
C GLY A 180 -4.12 -29.00 -0.29
N SER A 181 -4.51 -27.97 -1.04
CA SER A 181 -5.33 -28.10 -2.25
C SER A 181 -4.60 -28.82 -3.39
N VAL A 182 -3.29 -28.57 -3.53
CA VAL A 182 -2.46 -29.25 -4.54
C VAL A 182 -2.24 -30.72 -4.15
N VAL A 183 -1.98 -30.99 -2.88
CA VAL A 183 -1.83 -32.36 -2.36
C VAL A 183 -3.14 -33.13 -2.46
N LEU A 184 -4.28 -32.50 -2.13
CA LEU A 184 -5.60 -33.11 -2.25
C LEU A 184 -5.97 -33.38 -3.71
N LEU A 185 -5.68 -32.46 -4.62
CA LEU A 185 -5.89 -32.65 -6.06
C LEU A 185 -5.01 -33.79 -6.60
N ALA A 186 -3.72 -33.82 -6.22
CA ALA A 186 -2.79 -34.86 -6.62
C ALA A 186 -3.23 -36.25 -6.11
N THR A 187 -3.64 -36.34 -4.84
CA THR A 187 -4.12 -37.60 -4.25
C THR A 187 -5.47 -38.04 -4.84
N GLY A 188 -6.38 -37.10 -5.11
CA GLY A 188 -7.64 -37.38 -5.79
C GLY A 188 -7.46 -37.93 -7.20
N LEU A 189 -6.54 -37.35 -7.99
CA LEU A 189 -6.22 -37.82 -9.33
C LEU A 189 -5.57 -39.22 -9.31
N LEU A 190 -4.67 -39.49 -8.37
CA LEU A 190 -4.08 -40.82 -8.19
C LEU A 190 -5.14 -41.88 -7.83
N GLY A 191 -6.11 -41.53 -6.97
CA GLY A 191 -7.23 -42.40 -6.63
C GLY A 191 -8.11 -42.75 -7.84
N LEU A 192 -8.40 -41.77 -8.71
CA LEU A 192 -9.20 -41.99 -9.92
C LEU A 192 -8.49 -42.91 -10.93
N VAL A 193 -7.17 -42.75 -11.11
CA VAL A 193 -6.36 -43.63 -11.99
C VAL A 193 -6.36 -45.07 -11.46
N ALA A 194 -6.19 -45.26 -10.15
CA ALA A 194 -6.21 -46.59 -9.53
C ALA A 194 -7.56 -47.31 -9.73
N VAL A 195 -8.67 -46.60 -9.53
CA VAL A 195 -10.02 -47.15 -9.75
C VAL A 195 -10.27 -47.51 -11.21
N ALA A 196 -9.84 -46.65 -12.15
CA ALA A 196 -9.97 -46.92 -13.58
C ALA A 196 -9.15 -48.15 -14.02
N GLY A 197 -7.94 -48.33 -13.48
CA GLY A 197 -7.08 -49.50 -13.73
C GLY A 197 -7.71 -50.81 -13.24
N ILE A 198 -8.26 -50.82 -12.02
CA ILE A 198 -8.91 -52.02 -11.44
C ILE A 198 -10.14 -52.44 -12.28
N ARG A 199 -10.92 -51.49 -12.79
CA ARG A 199 -12.09 -51.79 -13.64
C ARG A 199 -11.70 -52.41 -14.98
N ARG A 200 -10.60 -51.95 -15.59
CA ARG A 200 -10.11 -52.51 -16.86
C ARG A 200 -9.60 -53.95 -16.71
N HIS A 201 -8.97 -54.28 -15.59
CA HIS A 201 -8.55 -55.66 -15.32
C HIS A 201 -9.72 -56.62 -15.06
N ARG A 202 -10.85 -56.14 -14.54
CA ARG A 202 -12.03 -56.97 -14.27
C ARG A 202 -12.97 -57.18 -15.47
N GLY A 203 -12.88 -56.34 -16.50
CA GLY A 203 -13.63 -56.49 -17.75
C GLY A 203 -12.94 -57.32 -18.82
N ALA A 204 -11.73 -57.84 -18.55
CA ALA A 204 -10.93 -58.66 -19.47
C ALA A 204 -10.88 -60.14 -19.06
N ALA A 205 -11.80 -60.58 -18.18
CA ALA A 205 -11.99 -61.96 -17.77
C ALA A 205 -13.36 -62.46 -18.24
#